data_AF-A0A1G6TC24-F1
#
_entry.id   AF-A0A1G6TC24-F1
#
_cell.length_a   1.000
_cell.length_b   1.000
_cell.length_c   1.000
_cell.angle_alpha   90.00
_cell.angle_beta   90.00
_cell.angle_gamma   90.00
#
_symmetry.space_group_name_H-M   'P 1'
#
loop_
_entity.id
_entity.type
_entity.pdbx_description
1 polymer ?
#
loop_
_entity_poly.entity_id
_entity_poly.type
_entity_poly.pdbx_seq_one_letter_code
_entity_poly.pdbx_strand_id
1 'polypeptide(L)'
;MIPSRLHGLIDYGVAAMLGGLAASSGVPPRVRGLLGAAGAYHTAYSLMTDYEAGLRPRLTMRQHLGLDALGGAALVGAGLAMRDEPGEARALLIGLGLAELAVVALSDDRAASGPRLLATEAPAGYPPYDRPKPVTADVQVVDSLLPGPLGSQLPVRMTVLRLPDGGLLLHSPTRFSSQLAEALARLGPIRHLVAPNIAHWTFLRDWQRAFPEAVTWAAPGLRQRRQVRRSRLRLDHDLGAVAPTAWGGVITLATVPGGLGFHEVALFHEPSRTLVLTDLVLNLEAPRLPALMRPIVRLFGSLAPDGMPPPYLRAVIRWRLRAARQAAERLLALQPDRVIFAHGLWFERDGTAALRHSLRWLLD
;
A
#
# COMPACT_ATOMS: atom_id res chain seq x y z
N MET A 1 6.57 10.48 -5.67
CA MET A 1 6.03 11.85 -5.71
C MET A 1 4.95 11.79 -4.68
N ILE A 2 4.55 12.90 -4.11
CA ILE A 2 3.39 12.86 -3.23
C ILE A 2 2.15 12.95 -4.14
N PRO A 3 1.26 11.93 -4.19
CA PRO A 3 0.00 12.06 -4.92
C PRO A 3 -0.81 13.24 -4.36
N SER A 4 -1.59 13.95 -5.17
CA SER A 4 -2.39 15.11 -4.72
C SER A 4 -3.28 14.84 -3.49
N ARG A 5 -3.73 13.59 -3.31
CA ARG A 5 -4.47 13.15 -2.11
C ARG A 5 -3.61 13.03 -0.85
N LEU A 6 -2.38 12.52 -1.01
CA LEU A 6 -1.41 12.44 0.08
C LEU A 6 -0.83 13.83 0.36
N HIS A 7 -0.70 14.68 -0.65
CA HIS A 7 -0.28 16.07 -0.52
C HIS A 7 -1.29 16.81 0.34
N GLY A 8 -2.58 16.74 0.01
CA GLY A 8 -3.62 17.31 0.87
C GLY A 8 -3.64 16.77 2.30
N LEU A 9 -3.39 15.47 2.51
CA LEU A 9 -3.28 14.90 3.86
C LEU A 9 -2.05 15.44 4.61
N ILE A 10 -0.93 15.59 3.90
CA ILE A 10 0.31 16.18 4.41
C ILE A 10 0.07 17.65 4.75
N ASP A 11 -0.63 18.42 3.93
CA ASP A 11 -0.90 19.84 4.17
C ASP A 11 -1.73 20.05 5.44
N TYR A 12 -2.80 19.27 5.64
CA TYR A 12 -3.58 19.36 6.87
C TYR A 12 -2.79 18.86 8.09
N GLY A 13 -1.92 17.86 7.90
CA GLY A 13 -1.00 17.39 8.93
C GLY A 13 0.04 18.45 9.32
N VAL A 14 0.61 19.14 8.33
CA VAL A 14 1.57 20.24 8.49
C VAL A 14 0.88 21.43 9.15
N ALA A 15 -0.31 21.83 8.69
CA ALA A 15 -1.08 22.91 9.31
C ALA A 15 -1.43 22.62 10.77
N ALA A 16 -1.85 21.39 11.08
CA ALA A 16 -2.12 20.97 12.46
C ALA A 16 -0.85 20.96 13.34
N MET A 17 0.28 20.49 12.78
CA MET A 17 1.58 20.51 13.46
C MET A 17 2.03 21.95 13.74
N LEU A 18 1.93 22.86 12.77
CA LEU A 18 2.26 24.28 12.92
C LEU A 18 1.38 24.93 13.99
N GLY A 19 0.07 24.63 14.02
CA GLY A 19 -0.85 25.08 15.06
C GLY A 19 -0.49 24.56 16.46
N GLY A 20 -0.09 23.28 16.57
CA GLY A 20 0.37 22.69 17.83
C GLY A 20 1.67 23.32 18.35
N LEU A 21 2.62 23.60 17.45
CA LEU A 21 3.87 24.31 17.81
C LEU A 21 3.61 25.77 18.19
N ALA A 22 2.66 26.44 17.54
CA ALA A 22 2.24 27.80 17.91
C ALA A 22 1.58 27.88 19.29
N ALA A 23 0.95 26.80 19.76
CA ALA A 23 0.36 26.71 21.09
C ALA A 23 1.36 26.31 22.19
N SER A 24 2.55 25.81 21.83
CA SER A 24 3.55 25.32 22.79
C SER A 24 4.23 26.45 23.56
N SER A 25 4.27 26.38 24.89
CA SER A 25 5.00 27.34 25.73
C SER A 25 6.53 27.23 25.61
N GLY A 26 7.04 26.16 24.99
CA GLY A 26 8.46 25.95 24.72
C GLY A 26 8.99 26.71 23.49
N VAL A 27 8.12 27.39 22.74
CA VAL A 27 8.48 28.15 21.55
C VAL A 27 8.39 29.66 21.85
N PRO A 28 9.37 30.48 21.44
CA PRO A 28 9.36 31.92 21.70
C PRO A 28 8.10 32.61 21.13
N PRO A 29 7.56 33.65 21.80
CA PRO A 29 6.30 34.31 21.40
C PRO A 29 6.27 34.81 19.94
N ARG A 30 7.37 35.37 19.44
CA ARG A 30 7.46 35.85 18.06
C ARG A 30 7.41 34.68 17.06
N VAL A 31 8.10 33.59 17.37
CA VAL A 31 8.10 32.36 16.55
C VAL A 31 6.74 31.68 16.59
N ARG A 32 6.04 31.67 17.73
CA ARG A 32 4.65 31.17 17.83
C ARG A 32 3.68 31.95 16.94
N GLY A 33 3.78 33.28 16.95
CA GLY A 33 2.97 34.14 16.07
C GLY A 33 3.18 33.81 14.59
N LEU A 34 4.45 33.61 14.19
CA LEU A 34 4.81 33.25 12.83
C LEU A 34 4.31 31.86 12.42
N LEU A 35 4.46 30.85 13.30
CA LEU A 35 3.98 29.49 13.07
C LEU A 35 2.45 29.43 13.00
N GLY A 36 1.75 30.21 13.84
CA GLY A 36 0.29 30.34 13.80
C GLY A 36 -0.21 30.98 12.50
N ALA A 37 0.46 32.05 12.05
CA ALA A 37 0.18 32.68 10.76
C ALA A 37 0.44 31.74 9.57
N ALA A 38 1.55 30.99 9.61
CA ALA A 38 1.88 29.98 8.60
C ALA A 38 0.83 28.85 8.56
N GLY A 39 0.44 28.30 9.71
CA GLY A 39 -0.59 27.25 9.78
C GLY A 39 -1.96 27.72 9.25
N ALA A 40 -2.35 28.97 9.56
CA ALA A 40 -3.57 29.57 9.04
C ALA A 40 -3.49 29.80 7.52
N TYR A 41 -2.34 30.24 7.01
CA TYR A 41 -2.04 30.39 5.59
C TYR A 41 -2.18 29.04 4.85
N HIS A 42 -1.48 28.00 5.31
CA HIS A 42 -1.56 26.62 4.77
C HIS A 42 -3.00 26.09 4.71
N THR A 43 -3.76 26.28 5.79
CA THR A 43 -5.16 25.85 5.86
C THR A 43 -6.02 26.58 4.82
N ALA A 44 -5.85 27.89 4.69
CA ALA A 44 -6.72 28.73 3.87
C ALA A 44 -6.65 28.39 2.37
N TYR A 45 -5.47 28.24 1.78
CA TYR A 45 -5.36 27.91 0.36
C TYR A 45 -5.53 26.41 0.08
N SER A 46 -5.20 25.52 1.02
CA SER A 46 -5.49 24.08 0.90
C SER A 46 -6.99 23.81 0.77
N LEU A 47 -7.81 24.52 1.55
CA LEU A 47 -9.28 24.48 1.43
C LEU A 47 -9.81 24.95 0.06
N MET A 48 -9.03 25.75 -0.67
CA MET A 48 -9.38 26.34 -1.96
C MET A 48 -8.78 25.60 -3.17
N THR A 49 -8.05 24.50 -2.94
CA THR A 49 -7.32 23.77 -3.99
C THR A 49 -8.15 22.64 -4.61
N ASP A 50 -7.99 22.43 -5.91
CA ASP A 50 -8.63 21.37 -6.69
C ASP A 50 -7.96 20.00 -6.48
N TYR A 51 -8.07 19.48 -5.25
CA TYR A 51 -7.82 18.08 -4.90
C TYR A 51 -8.86 17.60 -3.86
N GLU A 52 -8.91 16.29 -3.57
CA GLU A 52 -10.07 15.62 -2.92
C GLU A 52 -10.51 16.13 -1.54
N ALA A 53 -9.69 16.95 -0.88
CA ALA A 53 -9.94 17.52 0.43
C ALA A 53 -10.15 19.05 0.41
N GLY A 54 -10.20 19.66 -0.77
CA GLY A 54 -10.61 21.06 -0.95
C GLY A 54 -12.13 21.24 -0.82
N LEU A 55 -12.56 22.31 -0.14
CA LEU A 55 -13.98 22.65 0.04
C LEU A 55 -14.53 23.50 -1.11
N ARG A 56 -13.69 24.33 -1.74
CA ARG A 56 -14.06 25.24 -2.84
C ARG A 56 -12.94 25.33 -3.88
N PRO A 57 -12.90 24.41 -4.87
CA PRO A 57 -11.79 24.32 -5.81
C PRO A 57 -11.74 25.56 -6.72
N ARG A 58 -10.84 26.50 -6.40
CA ARG A 58 -10.53 27.72 -7.17
C ARG A 58 -9.06 27.80 -7.59
N LEU A 59 -8.20 26.98 -6.98
CA LEU A 59 -6.76 26.92 -7.24
C LEU A 59 -6.38 25.55 -7.82
N THR A 60 -5.53 25.55 -8.85
CA THR A 60 -4.94 24.35 -9.45
C THR A 60 -3.80 23.79 -8.57
N MET A 61 -3.42 22.53 -8.77
CA MET A 61 -2.25 21.94 -8.08
C MET A 61 -0.96 22.74 -8.30
N ARG A 62 -0.78 23.32 -9.50
CA ARG A 62 0.37 24.20 -9.81
C ARG A 62 0.42 25.43 -8.93
N GLN A 63 -0.75 26.05 -8.75
CA GLN A 63 -0.89 27.24 -7.92
C GLN A 63 -0.70 26.90 -6.44
N HIS A 64 -1.17 25.74 -6.01
CA HIS A 64 -0.96 25.22 -4.65
C HIS A 64 0.53 24.99 -4.35
N LEU A 65 1.25 24.27 -5.22
CA LEU A 65 2.69 24.04 -5.07
C LEU A 65 3.49 25.35 -5.12
N GLY A 66 3.02 26.34 -5.86
CA GLY A 66 3.60 27.69 -5.84
C GLY A 66 3.43 28.40 -4.49
N LEU A 67 2.30 28.20 -3.81
CA LEU A 67 2.04 28.75 -2.48
C LEU A 67 2.87 28.03 -1.40
N ASP A 68 3.02 26.71 -1.48
CA ASP A 68 3.92 25.94 -0.63
C ASP A 68 5.39 26.38 -0.81
N ALA A 69 5.82 26.64 -2.05
CA ALA A 69 7.19 27.12 -2.30
C ALA A 69 7.46 28.48 -1.63
N LEU A 70 6.46 29.37 -1.67
CA LEU A 70 6.53 30.69 -1.04
C LEU A 70 6.51 30.59 0.49
N GLY A 71 5.67 29.72 1.06
CA GLY A 71 5.60 29.43 2.50
C GLY A 71 6.92 28.90 3.05
N GLY A 72 7.45 27.85 2.41
CA GLY A 72 8.72 27.24 2.80
C GLY A 72 9.90 28.21 2.71
N ALA A 73 9.99 29.01 1.65
CA ALA A 73 11.03 30.03 1.51
C ALA A 73 10.92 31.15 2.57
N ALA A 74 9.69 31.57 2.92
CA ALA A 74 9.47 32.55 3.97
C ALA A 74 9.87 32.04 5.36
N LEU A 75 9.63 30.77 5.67
CA LEU A 75 10.06 30.13 6.93
C LEU A 75 11.58 30.04 7.04
N VAL A 76 12.27 29.65 5.96
CA VAL A 76 13.75 29.66 5.91
C VAL A 76 14.28 31.09 6.10
N GLY A 77 13.71 32.07 5.39
CA GLY A 77 14.09 33.47 5.51
C GLY A 77 13.91 34.01 6.93
N ALA A 78 12.80 33.68 7.59
CA ALA A 78 12.53 34.07 8.98
C ALA A 78 13.57 33.48 9.95
N GLY A 79 13.91 32.19 9.83
CA GLY A 79 14.94 31.58 10.69
C GLY A 79 16.35 32.17 10.51
N LEU A 80 16.66 32.66 9.30
CA LEU A 80 17.93 33.35 9.02
C LEU A 80 17.94 34.81 9.51
N ALA A 81 16.79 35.50 9.46
CA ALA A 81 16.66 36.92 9.82
C ALA A 81 16.49 37.17 11.32
N MET A 82 15.80 36.27 12.04
CA MET A 82 15.51 36.41 13.48
C MET A 82 16.73 36.07 14.36
N ARG A 83 17.83 36.80 14.20
CA ARG A 83 19.11 36.51 14.89
C ARG A 83 19.05 36.66 16.41
N ASP A 84 18.08 37.43 16.91
CA ASP A 84 17.85 37.66 18.34
C ASP A 84 17.08 36.50 19.02
N GLU A 85 16.55 35.53 18.24
CA GLU A 85 15.86 34.37 18.77
C GLU A 85 16.82 33.21 19.07
N PRO A 86 16.47 32.31 20.01
CA PRO A 86 17.25 31.11 20.32
C PRO A 86 17.59 30.29 19.08
N GLY A 87 18.81 29.75 19.04
CA GLY A 87 19.32 28.97 17.91
C GLY A 87 18.42 27.78 17.54
N GLU A 88 17.82 27.14 18.53
CA GLU A 88 16.89 26.02 18.35
C GLU A 88 15.58 26.45 17.65
N ALA A 89 15.04 27.62 18.01
CA ALA A 89 13.83 28.15 17.38
C ALA A 89 14.07 28.56 15.93
N ARG A 90 15.26 29.09 15.63
CA ARG A 90 15.69 29.41 14.27
C ARG A 90 15.92 28.16 13.44
N ALA A 91 16.56 27.13 14.01
CA ALA A 91 16.77 25.85 13.37
C ALA A 91 15.44 25.13 13.08
N LEU A 92 14.45 25.25 13.96
CA LEU A 92 13.09 24.76 13.75
C LEU A 92 12.44 25.40 12.51
N LEU A 93 12.49 26.73 12.38
CA LEU A 93 11.93 27.45 11.23
C LEU A 93 12.61 27.05 9.91
N ILE A 94 13.94 26.96 9.91
CA ILE A 94 14.71 26.52 8.74
C ILE A 94 14.38 25.08 8.39
N GLY A 95 14.31 24.19 9.38
CA GLY A 95 14.00 22.77 9.19
C GLY A 95 12.60 22.56 8.62
N LEU A 96 11.61 23.30 9.11
CA LEU A 96 10.24 23.26 8.60
C LEU A 96 10.16 23.79 7.16
N GLY A 97 10.78 24.93 6.87
CA GLY A 97 10.77 25.48 5.51
C GLY A 97 11.52 24.63 4.50
N LEU A 98 12.63 23.99 4.88
CA LEU A 98 13.34 23.03 4.04
C LEU A 98 12.53 21.74 3.81
N ALA A 99 11.81 21.26 4.82
CA ALA A 99 10.94 20.10 4.69
C ALA A 99 9.76 20.38 3.73
N GLU A 100 9.19 21.57 3.81
CA GLU A 100 8.12 22.02 2.91
C GLU A 100 8.62 22.18 1.47
N LEU A 101 9.77 22.84 1.26
CA LEU A 101 10.41 22.93 -0.06
C LEU A 101 10.78 21.55 -0.63
N ALA A 102 11.18 20.61 0.22
CA ALA A 102 11.41 19.23 -0.19
C ALA A 102 10.10 18.55 -0.61
N VAL A 103 8.99 18.74 0.12
CA VAL A 103 7.66 18.26 -0.26
C VAL A 103 7.24 18.83 -1.62
N VAL A 104 7.43 20.13 -1.86
CA VAL A 104 7.16 20.80 -3.14
C VAL A 104 8.00 20.22 -4.28
N ALA A 105 9.31 20.10 -4.07
CA ALA A 105 10.22 19.52 -5.06
C ALA A 105 9.92 18.04 -5.36
N LEU A 106 9.19 17.36 -4.46
CA LEU A 106 8.79 15.96 -4.56
C LEU A 106 7.33 15.78 -5.01
N SER A 107 6.60 16.84 -5.30
CA SER A 107 5.21 16.84 -5.79
C SER A 107 5.15 17.29 -7.25
N ASP A 108 4.49 16.50 -8.12
CA ASP A 108 4.61 16.68 -9.58
C ASP A 108 3.34 17.17 -10.26
N ASP A 109 3.57 18.00 -11.28
CA ASP A 109 2.59 18.69 -12.09
C ASP A 109 2.89 18.47 -13.59
N ARG A 110 2.58 17.24 -14.03
CA ARG A 110 2.50 16.68 -15.42
C ARG A 110 3.69 15.85 -15.93
N ALA A 111 3.40 14.54 -15.99
CA ALA A 111 3.70 13.52 -17.01
C ALA A 111 5.01 13.53 -17.85
N ALA A 112 5.64 12.34 -17.84
CA ALA A 112 6.51 11.71 -18.83
C ALA A 112 8.04 11.97 -18.76
N SER A 113 8.74 10.91 -18.33
CA SER A 113 10.12 10.53 -18.70
C SER A 113 11.25 11.52 -18.37
N GLY A 114 11.79 11.42 -17.15
CA GLY A 114 13.02 12.06 -16.66
C GLY A 114 13.75 11.18 -15.62
N PRO A 115 14.97 11.52 -15.16
CA PRO A 115 16.00 10.58 -14.71
C PRO A 115 15.61 9.69 -13.51
N ARG A 116 16.12 8.45 -13.50
CA ARG A 116 15.85 7.41 -12.49
C ARG A 116 16.51 7.70 -11.12
N LEU A 117 16.03 8.71 -10.39
CA LEU A 117 16.39 8.93 -8.97
C LEU A 117 16.02 7.75 -8.06
N LEU A 118 15.15 6.86 -8.54
CA LEU A 118 14.73 5.62 -7.87
C LEU A 118 15.25 4.36 -8.59
N ALA A 119 16.42 4.45 -9.24
CA ALA A 119 17.05 3.28 -9.83
C ALA A 119 17.34 2.22 -8.76
N THR A 120 17.02 0.98 -9.10
CA THR A 120 17.26 -0.20 -8.28
C THR A 120 18.40 -1.01 -8.87
N GLU A 121 19.19 -1.70 -8.04
CA GLU A 121 20.32 -2.52 -8.49
C GLU A 121 19.84 -3.79 -9.22
N ALA A 122 18.69 -4.31 -8.79
CA ALA A 122 17.96 -5.38 -9.46
C ALA A 122 16.60 -4.87 -9.96
N PRO A 123 15.98 -5.52 -10.96
CA PRO A 123 14.63 -5.15 -11.42
C PRO A 123 13.65 -5.07 -10.25
N ALA A 124 12.78 -4.06 -10.25
CA ALA A 124 11.72 -3.93 -9.26
C ALA A 124 10.82 -5.17 -9.34
N GLY A 125 10.78 -6.03 -8.33
CA GLY A 125 10.01 -7.29 -8.38
C GLY A 125 10.74 -8.42 -9.11
N TYR A 126 9.99 -9.39 -9.65
CA TYR A 126 10.53 -10.68 -10.10
C TYR A 126 10.18 -10.98 -11.57
N PRO A 127 11.01 -10.57 -12.54
CA PRO A 127 10.78 -10.89 -13.95
C PRO A 127 10.87 -12.41 -14.22
N PRO A 128 10.29 -12.92 -15.33
CA PRO A 128 9.49 -12.16 -16.30
C PRO A 128 8.16 -11.66 -15.71
N TYR A 129 7.84 -10.39 -15.98
CA TYR A 129 6.57 -9.80 -15.55
C TYR A 129 5.41 -10.25 -16.44
N ASP A 130 4.21 -10.23 -15.87
CA ASP A 130 2.96 -10.53 -16.59
C ASP A 130 3.01 -11.89 -17.32
N ARG A 131 3.73 -12.85 -16.74
CA ARG A 131 3.80 -14.24 -17.20
C ARG A 131 3.59 -15.22 -16.05
N PRO A 132 2.79 -16.30 -16.23
CA PRO A 132 2.68 -17.40 -15.29
C PRO A 132 4.04 -18.05 -15.02
N LYS A 133 4.38 -18.17 -13.74
CA LYS A 133 5.56 -18.90 -13.26
C LYS A 133 5.10 -20.04 -12.35
N PRO A 134 5.44 -21.30 -12.65
CA PRO A 134 5.01 -22.43 -11.85
C PRO A 134 5.67 -22.40 -10.47
N VAL A 135 4.86 -22.63 -9.43
CA VAL A 135 5.34 -22.92 -8.07
C VAL A 135 5.14 -24.40 -7.77
N THR A 136 3.97 -24.93 -8.12
CA THR A 136 3.66 -26.38 -8.14
C THR A 136 2.83 -26.70 -9.38
N ALA A 137 2.32 -27.93 -9.52
CA ALA A 137 1.43 -28.31 -10.62
C ALA A 137 0.18 -27.41 -10.70
N ASP A 138 -0.41 -27.08 -9.55
CA ASP A 138 -1.70 -26.37 -9.47
C ASP A 138 -1.57 -24.93 -8.96
N VAL A 139 -0.35 -24.47 -8.66
CA VAL A 139 -0.09 -23.12 -8.15
C VAL A 139 0.91 -22.40 -9.04
N GLN A 140 0.51 -21.23 -9.55
CA GLN A 140 1.38 -20.34 -10.29
C GLN A 140 1.40 -18.95 -9.65
N VAL A 141 2.45 -18.20 -9.89
CA VAL A 141 2.53 -16.79 -9.54
C VAL A 141 2.75 -15.94 -10.78
N VAL A 142 2.19 -14.74 -10.78
CA VAL A 142 2.47 -13.73 -11.80
C VAL A 142 2.86 -12.46 -11.10
N ASP A 143 4.12 -12.08 -11.30
CA ASP A 143 4.65 -10.81 -10.82
C ASP A 143 4.37 -9.73 -11.86
N SER A 144 4.00 -8.56 -11.38
CA SER A 144 3.72 -7.38 -12.18
C SER A 144 4.17 -6.14 -11.43
N LEU A 145 3.96 -4.99 -12.06
CA LEU A 145 4.37 -3.70 -11.54
C LEU A 145 3.16 -2.81 -11.47
N LEU A 146 2.87 -2.32 -10.27
CA LEU A 146 1.91 -1.24 -10.08
C LEU A 146 2.67 0.09 -10.16
N PRO A 147 2.38 0.93 -11.17
CA PRO A 147 2.97 2.26 -11.24
C PRO A 147 2.57 3.07 -10.02
N GLY A 148 3.58 3.55 -9.32
CA GLY A 148 3.46 4.48 -8.22
C GLY A 148 3.88 5.89 -8.65
N PRO A 149 3.72 6.86 -7.76
CA PRO A 149 4.17 8.22 -8.00
C PRO A 149 5.72 8.28 -8.09
N LEU A 150 6.32 9.33 -8.68
CA LEU A 150 7.77 9.46 -8.99
C LEU A 150 8.31 8.41 -9.97
N GLY A 151 7.45 7.77 -10.77
CA GLY A 151 7.88 6.65 -11.62
C GLY A 151 8.35 5.43 -10.81
N SER A 152 8.05 5.40 -9.51
CA SER A 152 8.26 4.21 -8.68
C SER A 152 7.39 3.07 -9.18
N GLN A 153 7.85 1.85 -8.97
CA GLN A 153 7.11 0.65 -9.32
C GLN A 153 7.01 -0.19 -8.07
N LEU A 154 5.79 -0.42 -7.60
CA LEU A 154 5.54 -1.35 -6.51
C LEU A 154 5.40 -2.75 -7.13
N PRO A 155 6.30 -3.69 -6.78
CA PRO A 155 6.11 -5.08 -7.17
C PRO A 155 4.82 -5.60 -6.57
N VAL A 156 3.97 -6.16 -7.41
CA VAL A 156 2.72 -6.81 -7.03
C VAL A 156 2.72 -8.22 -7.59
N ARG A 157 2.05 -9.14 -6.90
CA ARG A 157 1.93 -10.53 -7.34
C ARG A 157 0.48 -11.00 -7.23
N MET A 158 0.00 -11.63 -8.29
CA MET A 158 -1.18 -12.49 -8.21
C MET A 158 -0.75 -13.93 -8.06
N THR A 159 -1.59 -14.71 -7.38
CA THR A 159 -1.45 -16.17 -7.31
C THR A 159 -2.59 -16.80 -8.09
N VAL A 160 -2.27 -17.78 -8.91
CA VAL A 160 -3.23 -18.53 -9.72
C VAL A 160 -3.31 -19.93 -9.14
N LEU A 161 -4.50 -20.34 -8.75
CA LEU A 161 -4.79 -21.68 -8.28
C LEU A 161 -5.62 -22.40 -9.35
N ARG A 162 -5.19 -23.59 -9.76
CA ARG A 162 -6.01 -24.51 -10.55
C ARG A 162 -6.91 -25.30 -9.60
N LEU A 163 -8.20 -25.28 -9.87
CA LEU A 163 -9.22 -25.99 -9.11
C LEU A 163 -9.45 -27.41 -9.66
N PRO A 164 -10.11 -28.31 -8.91
CA PRO A 164 -10.33 -29.70 -9.34
C PRO A 164 -11.12 -29.84 -10.65
N ASP A 165 -11.96 -28.86 -10.99
CA ASP A 165 -12.71 -28.82 -12.24
C ASP A 165 -11.88 -28.31 -13.44
N GLY A 166 -10.59 -28.03 -13.22
CA GLY A 166 -9.66 -27.46 -14.20
C GLY A 166 -9.75 -25.94 -14.33
N GLY A 167 -10.71 -25.29 -13.68
CA GLY A 167 -10.88 -23.85 -13.66
C GLY A 167 -9.79 -23.14 -12.87
N LEU A 168 -9.55 -21.87 -13.20
CA LEU A 168 -8.57 -21.04 -12.52
C LEU A 168 -9.24 -20.04 -11.59
N LEU A 169 -8.68 -19.92 -10.40
CA LEU A 169 -8.92 -18.86 -9.43
C LEU A 169 -7.72 -17.91 -9.43
N LEU A 170 -7.97 -16.63 -9.71
CA LEU A 170 -6.97 -15.57 -9.64
C LEU A 170 -7.11 -14.80 -8.33
N HIS A 171 -6.14 -15.00 -7.43
CA HIS A 171 -6.05 -14.29 -6.16
C HIS A 171 -5.22 -13.02 -6.30
N SER A 172 -5.82 -11.87 -5.93
CA SER A 172 -5.22 -10.54 -6.10
C SER A 172 -4.74 -10.28 -7.54
N PRO A 173 -5.62 -10.31 -8.56
CA PRO A 173 -5.21 -10.15 -9.95
C PRO A 173 -4.33 -8.91 -10.19
N THR A 174 -3.27 -9.08 -10.99
CA THR A 174 -2.36 -7.99 -11.39
C THR A 174 -2.86 -7.28 -12.64
N ARG A 175 -2.05 -6.36 -13.18
CA ARG A 175 -2.34 -5.66 -14.44
C ARG A 175 -2.78 -6.66 -15.53
N PHE A 176 -3.92 -6.37 -16.15
CA PHE A 176 -4.43 -7.14 -17.28
C PHE A 176 -3.61 -6.89 -18.54
N SER A 177 -3.37 -7.94 -19.31
CA SER A 177 -2.96 -7.87 -20.72
C SER A 177 -3.54 -9.06 -21.47
N SER A 178 -3.79 -8.91 -22.77
CA SER A 178 -4.28 -10.02 -23.62
C SER A 178 -3.28 -11.19 -23.61
N GLN A 179 -1.98 -10.91 -23.69
CA GLN A 179 -0.94 -11.93 -23.65
C GLN A 179 -0.96 -12.74 -22.34
N LEU A 180 -1.13 -12.08 -21.19
CA LEU A 180 -1.23 -12.76 -19.90
C LEU A 180 -2.52 -13.58 -19.82
N ALA A 181 -3.65 -13.02 -20.28
CA ALA A 181 -4.93 -13.71 -20.32
C ALA A 181 -4.87 -14.98 -21.18
N GLU A 182 -4.26 -14.91 -22.36
CA GLU A 182 -4.02 -16.08 -23.23
C GLU A 182 -3.09 -17.10 -22.58
N ALA A 183 -2.04 -16.65 -21.87
CA ALA A 183 -1.14 -17.53 -21.16
C ALA A 183 -1.83 -18.29 -20.03
N LEU A 184 -2.72 -17.63 -19.29
CA LEU A 184 -3.54 -18.27 -18.26
C LEU A 184 -4.61 -19.19 -18.88
N ALA A 185 -5.25 -18.79 -19.97
CA ALA A 185 -6.27 -19.61 -20.63
C ALA A 185 -5.72 -20.96 -21.13
N ARG A 186 -4.43 -21.04 -21.46
CA ARG A 186 -3.74 -22.31 -21.75
C ARG A 186 -3.57 -23.21 -20.54
N LEU A 187 -3.55 -22.64 -19.33
CA LEU A 187 -3.58 -23.43 -18.10
C LEU A 187 -5.01 -23.92 -17.86
N GLY A 188 -6.02 -23.06 -17.93
CA GLY A 188 -7.42 -23.46 -17.77
C GLY A 188 -8.36 -22.28 -17.90
N PRO A 189 -9.70 -22.50 -17.92
CA PRO A 189 -10.66 -21.42 -18.00
C PRO A 189 -10.61 -20.56 -16.73
N ILE A 190 -10.53 -19.24 -16.89
CA ILE A 190 -10.56 -18.30 -15.77
C ILE A 190 -11.99 -18.22 -15.23
N ARG A 191 -12.24 -18.80 -14.04
CA ARG A 191 -13.57 -18.92 -13.44
C ARG A 191 -13.80 -17.97 -12.28
N HIS A 192 -12.76 -17.67 -11.52
CA HIS A 192 -12.89 -16.91 -10.28
C HIS A 192 -11.84 -15.81 -10.18
N LEU A 193 -12.29 -14.64 -9.73
CA LEU A 193 -11.45 -13.50 -9.38
C LEU A 193 -11.64 -13.19 -7.90
N VAL A 194 -10.55 -13.03 -7.15
CA VAL A 194 -10.61 -12.77 -5.71
C VAL A 194 -9.96 -11.44 -5.39
N ALA A 195 -10.72 -10.54 -4.76
CA ALA A 195 -10.21 -9.36 -4.05
C ALA A 195 -10.06 -9.69 -2.56
N PRO A 196 -8.85 -10.06 -2.10
CA PRO A 196 -8.65 -10.62 -0.77
C PRO A 196 -8.62 -9.58 0.35
N ASN A 197 -8.56 -8.28 0.03
CA ASN A 197 -8.60 -7.20 1.01
C ASN A 197 -9.03 -5.86 0.38
N ILE A 198 -8.84 -4.75 1.11
CA ILE A 198 -9.27 -3.39 0.74
C ILE A 198 -8.43 -2.69 -0.34
N ALA A 199 -7.26 -3.25 -0.68
CA ALA A 199 -6.32 -2.70 -1.66
C ALA A 199 -6.19 -3.59 -2.91
N HIS A 200 -6.28 -4.91 -2.75
CA HIS A 200 -6.02 -5.90 -3.80
C HIS A 200 -7.22 -6.18 -4.72
N TRP A 201 -7.93 -5.12 -5.14
CA TRP A 201 -9.05 -5.16 -6.08
C TRP A 201 -8.85 -4.28 -7.33
N THR A 202 -7.80 -3.44 -7.33
CA THR A 202 -7.62 -2.33 -8.27
C THR A 202 -7.59 -2.73 -9.74
N PHE A 203 -7.08 -3.93 -10.06
CA PHE A 203 -7.03 -4.43 -11.44
C PHE A 203 -8.25 -5.25 -11.87
N LEU A 204 -9.18 -5.55 -10.95
CA LEU A 204 -10.29 -6.47 -11.24
C LEU A 204 -11.20 -5.98 -12.37
N ARG A 205 -11.34 -4.66 -12.56
CA ARG A 205 -12.21 -4.11 -13.58
C ARG A 205 -11.84 -4.56 -14.99
N ASP A 206 -10.56 -4.60 -15.30
CA ASP A 206 -10.09 -4.98 -16.65
C ASP A 206 -10.20 -6.49 -16.85
N TRP A 207 -9.96 -7.28 -15.80
CA TRP A 207 -10.23 -8.71 -15.82
C TRP A 207 -11.72 -9.03 -16.01
N GLN A 208 -12.63 -8.32 -15.34
CA GLN A 208 -14.07 -8.49 -15.50
C GLN A 208 -14.57 -8.13 -16.90
N ARG A 209 -13.97 -7.12 -17.53
CA ARG A 209 -14.29 -6.77 -18.91
C ARG A 209 -13.90 -7.88 -19.89
N ALA A 210 -12.75 -8.49 -19.67
CA ALA A 210 -12.25 -9.58 -20.52
C ALA A 210 -12.94 -10.92 -20.25
N PHE A 211 -13.33 -11.17 -19.00
CA PHE A 211 -13.98 -12.41 -18.55
C PHE A 211 -15.28 -12.09 -17.82
N PRO A 212 -16.34 -11.68 -18.54
CA PRO A 212 -17.59 -11.25 -17.93
C PRO A 212 -18.28 -12.36 -17.12
N GLU A 213 -18.05 -13.62 -17.47
CA GLU A 213 -18.59 -14.81 -16.77
C GLU A 213 -17.81 -15.19 -15.50
N ALA A 214 -16.64 -14.59 -15.24
CA ALA A 214 -15.86 -14.92 -14.06
C ALA A 214 -16.52 -14.39 -12.79
N VAL A 215 -16.70 -15.26 -11.80
CA VAL A 215 -17.32 -14.91 -10.51
C VAL A 215 -16.31 -14.17 -9.65
N THR A 216 -16.70 -12.99 -9.16
CA THR A 216 -15.83 -12.12 -8.36
C THR A 216 -16.18 -12.22 -6.87
N TRP A 217 -15.19 -12.64 -6.09
CA TRP A 217 -15.28 -12.82 -4.65
C TRP A 217 -14.56 -11.67 -3.91
N ALA A 218 -15.19 -11.12 -2.89
CA ALA A 218 -14.70 -9.95 -2.17
C ALA A 218 -14.41 -10.27 -0.71
N ALA A 219 -13.36 -9.69 -0.14
CA ALA A 219 -13.20 -9.69 1.31
C ALA A 219 -14.38 -9.01 2.02
N PRO A 220 -14.73 -9.44 3.25
CA PRO A 220 -15.76 -8.79 4.05
C PRO A 220 -15.56 -7.28 4.14
N GLY A 221 -16.63 -6.50 3.92
CA GLY A 221 -16.57 -5.04 4.04
C GLY A 221 -16.07 -4.30 2.79
N LEU A 222 -15.58 -5.01 1.75
CA LEU A 222 -15.00 -4.37 0.57
C LEU A 222 -16.03 -3.57 -0.23
N ARG A 223 -17.23 -4.14 -0.43
CA ARG A 223 -18.32 -3.56 -1.23
C ARG A 223 -18.79 -2.20 -0.70
N GLN A 224 -18.70 -1.98 0.61
CA GLN A 224 -19.17 -0.75 1.26
C GLN A 224 -18.18 0.41 1.08
N ARG A 225 -16.94 0.15 0.62
CA ARG A 225 -15.91 1.16 0.41
C ARG A 225 -16.29 2.13 -0.71
N ARG A 226 -16.19 3.44 -0.43
CA ARG A 226 -16.56 4.52 -1.37
C ARG A 226 -15.83 4.39 -2.72
N GLN A 227 -14.56 4.03 -2.71
CA GLN A 227 -13.74 3.85 -3.90
C GLN A 227 -14.18 2.64 -4.75
N VAL A 228 -14.61 1.54 -4.12
CA VAL A 228 -15.13 0.35 -4.82
C VAL A 228 -16.51 0.64 -5.41
N ARG A 229 -17.37 1.35 -4.67
CA ARG A 229 -18.67 1.78 -5.20
C ARG A 229 -18.52 2.71 -6.42
N ARG A 230 -17.54 3.60 -6.39
CA ARG A 230 -17.23 4.53 -7.50
C ARG A 230 -16.61 3.84 -8.71
N SER A 231 -15.86 2.76 -8.52
CA SER A 231 -15.26 2.02 -9.63
C SER A 231 -16.28 1.19 -10.41
N ARG A 232 -17.52 1.06 -9.90
CA ARG A 232 -18.59 0.21 -10.46
C ARG A 232 -18.12 -1.24 -10.65
N LEU A 233 -17.23 -1.70 -9.78
CA LEU A 233 -16.74 -3.06 -9.79
C LEU A 233 -17.90 -4.02 -9.47
N ARG A 234 -18.07 -5.08 -10.25
CA ARG A 234 -19.01 -6.15 -9.91
C ARG A 234 -18.40 -6.96 -8.77
N LEU A 235 -19.12 -7.17 -7.69
CA LEU A 235 -18.72 -8.10 -6.64
C LEU A 235 -19.87 -9.07 -6.50
N ASP A 236 -19.67 -10.32 -6.91
CA ASP A 236 -20.76 -11.30 -6.99
C ASP A 236 -21.06 -11.86 -5.59
N HIS A 237 -20.01 -12.12 -4.81
CA HIS A 237 -20.12 -12.65 -3.45
C HIS A 237 -19.09 -12.04 -2.51
N ASP A 238 -19.42 -11.99 -1.22
CA ASP A 238 -18.48 -11.67 -0.16
C ASP A 238 -18.00 -12.99 0.48
N LEU A 239 -16.70 -13.13 0.71
CA LEU A 239 -16.08 -14.33 1.29
C LEU A 239 -16.43 -14.45 2.77
N GLY A 240 -16.85 -15.64 3.18
CA GLY A 240 -17.16 -15.98 4.56
C GLY A 240 -16.06 -16.79 5.25
N ALA A 241 -16.44 -17.48 6.32
CA ALA A 241 -15.54 -18.38 7.06
C ALA A 241 -15.23 -19.69 6.33
N VAL A 242 -16.11 -20.10 5.41
CA VAL A 242 -16.00 -21.36 4.65
C VAL A 242 -15.79 -21.04 3.18
N ALA A 243 -14.91 -21.79 2.53
CA ALA A 243 -14.66 -21.63 1.10
C ALA A 243 -15.89 -22.02 0.26
N PRO A 244 -16.17 -21.32 -0.85
CA PRO A 244 -17.24 -21.68 -1.77
C PRO A 244 -17.13 -23.13 -2.25
N THR A 245 -18.26 -23.84 -2.33
CA THR A 245 -18.31 -25.22 -2.86
C THR A 245 -17.81 -25.31 -4.30
N ALA A 246 -17.98 -24.24 -5.07
CA ALA A 246 -17.45 -24.09 -6.44
C ALA A 246 -15.93 -24.25 -6.52
N TRP A 247 -15.20 -24.13 -5.40
CA TRP A 247 -13.75 -24.32 -5.37
C TRP A 247 -13.33 -25.78 -5.12
N GLY A 248 -14.29 -26.71 -5.06
CA GLY A 248 -14.01 -28.15 -5.01
C GLY A 248 -13.43 -28.66 -3.69
N GLY A 249 -13.53 -27.89 -2.60
CA GLY A 249 -13.11 -28.33 -1.26
C GLY A 249 -11.60 -28.40 -1.03
N VAL A 250 -10.78 -27.89 -1.95
CA VAL A 250 -9.30 -27.91 -1.84
C VAL A 250 -8.69 -26.65 -1.22
N ILE A 251 -9.53 -25.67 -0.87
CA ILE A 251 -9.10 -24.39 -0.31
C ILE A 251 -9.73 -24.20 1.07
N THR A 252 -8.89 -23.94 2.07
CA THR A 252 -9.29 -23.48 3.40
C THR A 252 -9.14 -21.97 3.49
N LEU A 253 -10.16 -21.26 3.99
CA LEU A 253 -10.12 -19.82 4.19
C LEU A 253 -9.73 -19.44 5.61
N ALA A 254 -8.96 -18.38 5.76
CA ALA A 254 -8.71 -17.76 7.05
C ALA A 254 -8.70 -16.23 6.92
N THR A 255 -9.57 -15.55 7.66
CA THR A 255 -9.64 -14.09 7.66
C THR A 255 -8.89 -13.51 8.85
N VAL A 256 -7.94 -12.60 8.58
CA VAL A 256 -7.30 -11.77 9.60
C VAL A 256 -8.01 -10.40 9.64
N PRO A 257 -8.73 -10.08 10.74
CA PRO A 257 -9.42 -8.82 10.86
C PRO A 257 -8.50 -7.70 11.37
N GLY A 258 -8.85 -6.46 11.05
CA GLY A 258 -8.24 -5.25 11.60
C GLY A 258 -9.27 -4.15 11.84
N GLY A 259 -8.79 -3.01 12.31
CA GLY A 259 -9.56 -1.79 12.49
C GLY A 259 -10.03 -1.17 11.16
N LEU A 260 -10.91 -0.16 11.25
CA LEU A 260 -11.39 0.60 10.09
C LEU A 260 -11.98 -0.27 8.96
N GLY A 261 -12.53 -1.45 9.28
CA GLY A 261 -13.06 -2.40 8.30
C GLY A 261 -12.00 -3.08 7.43
N PHE A 262 -10.76 -3.21 7.93
CA PHE A 262 -9.73 -4.01 7.29
C PHE A 262 -9.99 -5.50 7.52
N HIS A 263 -9.94 -6.27 6.45
CA HIS A 263 -9.96 -7.72 6.46
C HIS A 263 -9.02 -8.21 5.37
N GLU A 264 -8.14 -9.14 5.70
CA GLU A 264 -7.38 -9.90 4.72
C GLU A 264 -7.83 -11.35 4.76
N VAL A 265 -8.29 -11.87 3.63
CA VAL A 265 -8.70 -13.27 3.48
C VAL A 265 -7.57 -14.06 2.86
N ALA A 266 -6.94 -14.91 3.67
CA ALA A 266 -5.94 -15.87 3.24
C ALA A 266 -6.58 -17.12 2.65
N LEU A 267 -5.96 -17.69 1.62
CA LEU A 267 -6.36 -18.95 0.99
C LEU A 267 -5.26 -19.98 1.22
N PHE A 268 -5.60 -21.11 1.84
CA PHE A 268 -4.69 -22.24 1.97
C PHE A 268 -5.09 -23.33 1.00
N HIS A 269 -4.23 -23.59 0.02
CA HIS A 269 -4.41 -24.68 -0.93
C HIS A 269 -3.89 -25.98 -0.32
N GLU A 270 -4.82 -26.84 0.11
CA GLU A 270 -4.55 -28.06 0.87
C GLU A 270 -3.61 -29.03 0.12
N PRO A 271 -3.84 -29.35 -1.18
CA PRO A 271 -3.03 -30.36 -1.89
C PRO A 271 -1.56 -29.97 -2.01
N SER A 272 -1.26 -28.68 -2.19
CA SER A 272 0.12 -28.20 -2.33
C SER A 272 0.72 -27.66 -1.03
N ARG A 273 -0.06 -27.66 0.05
CA ARG A 273 0.29 -27.04 1.34
C ARG A 273 0.80 -25.60 1.20
N THR A 274 0.15 -24.83 0.32
CA THR A 274 0.56 -23.45 0.02
C THR A 274 -0.44 -22.47 0.62
N LEU A 275 0.05 -21.60 1.51
CA LEU A 275 -0.74 -20.47 2.01
C LEU A 275 -0.52 -19.25 1.12
N VAL A 276 -1.62 -18.61 0.74
CA VAL A 276 -1.63 -17.40 -0.09
C VAL A 276 -2.16 -16.24 0.73
N LEU A 277 -1.34 -15.19 0.84
CA LEU A 277 -1.56 -13.95 1.57
C LEU A 277 -1.40 -12.74 0.64
N THR A 278 -1.59 -11.54 1.19
CA THR A 278 -1.28 -10.25 0.55
C THR A 278 -0.40 -9.40 1.44
N ASP A 279 -0.98 -8.56 2.31
CA ASP A 279 -0.28 -7.52 3.05
C ASP A 279 0.13 -7.93 4.47
N LEU A 280 -0.26 -9.13 4.93
CA LEU A 280 0.18 -9.69 6.22
C LEU A 280 1.68 -9.98 6.28
N VAL A 281 2.37 -10.03 5.13
CA VAL A 281 3.82 -10.09 5.06
C VAL A 281 4.30 -9.25 3.87
N LEU A 282 5.20 -8.31 4.14
CA LEU A 282 5.98 -7.60 3.12
C LEU A 282 7.45 -7.95 3.35
N ASN A 283 8.06 -8.64 2.38
CA ASN A 283 9.43 -9.16 2.50
C ASN A 283 10.33 -8.63 1.38
N LEU A 284 10.64 -7.34 1.44
CA LEU A 284 11.24 -6.61 0.34
C LEU A 284 12.77 -6.77 0.34
N GLU A 285 13.34 -7.19 -0.79
CA GLU A 285 14.79 -7.35 -0.93
C GLU A 285 15.49 -6.01 -1.17
N ALA A 286 16.52 -5.69 -0.39
CA ALA A 286 17.24 -4.42 -0.50
C ALA A 286 17.77 -4.09 -1.92
N PRO A 287 18.34 -5.04 -2.69
CA PRO A 287 18.81 -4.77 -4.06
C PRO A 287 17.68 -4.37 -5.03
N ARG A 288 16.45 -4.81 -4.77
CA ARG A 288 15.25 -4.50 -5.58
C ARG A 288 14.55 -3.22 -5.13
N LEU A 289 15.10 -2.52 -4.14
CA LEU A 289 14.61 -1.24 -3.66
C LEU A 289 15.57 -0.11 -4.03
N PRO A 290 15.05 1.12 -4.25
CA PRO A 290 15.89 2.29 -4.41
C PRO A 290 16.77 2.45 -3.17
N ALA A 291 18.05 2.77 -3.35
CA ALA A 291 19.01 2.85 -2.24
C ALA A 291 18.53 3.78 -1.11
N LEU A 292 17.92 4.90 -1.48
CA LEU A 292 17.34 5.87 -0.53
C LEU A 292 16.19 5.30 0.31
N MET A 293 15.43 4.33 -0.21
CA MET A 293 14.30 3.73 0.53
C MET A 293 14.72 2.60 1.47
N ARG A 294 15.89 1.98 1.26
CA ARG A 294 16.39 0.86 2.08
C ARG A 294 16.38 1.15 3.60
N PRO A 295 16.92 2.28 4.12
CA PRO A 295 16.90 2.55 5.55
C PRO A 295 15.48 2.71 6.09
N ILE A 296 14.57 3.30 5.31
CA ILE A 296 13.16 3.48 5.69
C ILE A 296 12.45 2.12 5.78
N VAL A 297 12.60 1.28 4.76
CA VAL A 297 12.00 -0.07 4.73
C VAL A 297 12.60 -0.96 5.83
N ARG A 298 13.89 -0.80 6.15
CA ARG A 298 14.54 -1.46 7.29
C ARG A 298 13.90 -1.04 8.61
N LEU A 299 13.76 0.27 8.84
CA LEU A 299 13.15 0.82 10.04
C LEU A 299 11.69 0.34 10.22
N PHE A 300 10.96 0.18 9.12
CA PHE A 300 9.60 -0.34 9.13
C PHE A 300 9.53 -1.84 9.41
N GLY A 301 10.66 -2.55 9.30
CA GLY A 301 10.77 -3.98 9.52
C GLY A 301 10.25 -4.80 8.33
N SER A 302 10.18 -4.22 7.13
CA SER A 302 9.64 -4.88 5.93
C SER A 302 10.73 -5.38 4.95
N LEU A 303 12.00 -5.35 5.37
CA LEU A 303 13.10 -5.91 4.59
C LEU A 303 13.23 -7.41 4.81
N ALA A 304 13.59 -8.12 3.73
CA ALA A 304 14.01 -9.52 3.80
C ALA A 304 15.34 -9.70 4.55
N PRO A 305 15.53 -10.83 5.27
CA PRO A 305 14.59 -11.96 5.42
C PRO A 305 13.54 -11.78 6.54
N ASP A 306 13.61 -10.71 7.32
CA ASP A 306 12.83 -10.52 8.56
C ASP A 306 11.49 -9.80 8.36
N GLY A 307 10.98 -9.78 7.12
CA GLY A 307 9.91 -8.91 6.66
C GLY A 307 8.61 -9.04 7.44
N MET A 308 8.04 -7.90 7.79
CA MET A 308 6.76 -7.72 8.47
C MET A 308 5.91 -6.69 7.71
N PRO A 309 4.59 -6.61 7.98
CA PRO A 309 3.76 -5.51 7.54
C PRO A 309 4.31 -4.14 7.98
N PRO A 310 4.10 -3.09 7.20
CA PRO A 310 4.52 -1.75 7.58
C PRO A 310 3.82 -1.29 8.88
N PRO A 311 4.43 -0.39 9.67
CA PRO A 311 3.93 0.00 10.99
C PRO A 311 2.46 0.44 11.01
N TYR A 312 2.01 1.18 9.98
CA TYR A 312 0.62 1.63 9.90
C TYR A 312 -0.37 0.44 9.82
N LEU A 313 -0.03 -0.61 9.06
CA LEU A 313 -0.89 -1.77 8.91
C LEU A 313 -0.88 -2.62 10.18
N ARG A 314 0.29 -2.75 10.83
CA ARG A 314 0.38 -3.38 12.16
C ARG A 314 -0.51 -2.67 13.18
N ALA A 315 -0.54 -1.34 13.18
CA ALA A 315 -1.42 -0.56 14.05
C ALA A 315 -2.91 -0.83 13.77
N VAL A 316 -3.31 -0.83 12.49
CA VAL A 316 -4.69 -1.15 12.08
C VAL A 316 -5.09 -2.56 12.53
N ILE A 317 -4.23 -3.57 12.35
CA ILE A 317 -4.53 -4.94 12.77
C ILE A 317 -4.60 -5.05 14.31
N ARG A 318 -3.70 -4.37 15.04
CA ARG A 318 -3.69 -4.35 16.51
C ARG A 318 -4.96 -3.78 17.13
N TRP A 319 -5.74 -2.97 16.43
CA TRP A 319 -7.06 -2.54 16.94
C TRP A 319 -8.03 -3.71 17.15
N ARG A 320 -7.81 -4.84 16.47
CA ARG A 320 -8.55 -6.09 16.70
C ARG A 320 -7.62 -7.22 17.17
N LEU A 321 -6.62 -6.86 18.01
CA LEU A 321 -5.53 -7.74 18.43
C LEU A 321 -5.94 -9.16 18.78
N ARG A 322 -6.93 -9.37 19.66
CA ARG A 322 -7.36 -10.71 20.09
C ARG A 322 -7.83 -11.57 18.90
N ALA A 323 -8.69 -11.02 18.05
CA ALA A 323 -9.21 -11.73 16.89
C ALA A 323 -8.15 -11.94 15.80
N ALA A 324 -7.26 -10.95 15.61
CA ALA A 324 -6.13 -11.04 14.70
C ALA A 324 -5.11 -12.09 15.12
N ARG A 325 -4.77 -12.15 16.42
CA ARG A 325 -3.87 -13.15 17.00
C ARG A 325 -4.43 -14.56 16.82
N GLN A 326 -5.70 -14.78 17.15
CA GLN A 326 -6.37 -16.07 16.91
C GLN A 326 -6.37 -16.46 15.42
N ALA A 327 -6.54 -15.50 14.51
CA ALA A 327 -6.45 -15.76 13.08
C ALA A 327 -5.03 -16.14 12.66
N ALA A 328 -4.01 -15.44 13.18
CA ALA A 328 -2.60 -15.78 12.94
C ALA A 328 -2.24 -17.18 13.48
N GLU A 329 -2.71 -17.54 14.67
CA GLU A 329 -2.53 -18.89 15.24
C GLU A 329 -3.18 -19.96 14.35
N ARG A 330 -4.39 -19.71 13.82
CA ARG A 330 -5.02 -20.61 12.83
C ARG A 330 -4.19 -20.73 11.55
N LEU A 331 -3.64 -19.64 11.02
CA LEU A 331 -2.77 -19.68 9.84
C LEU A 331 -1.54 -20.56 10.07
N LEU A 332 -0.93 -20.48 11.25
CA LEU A 332 0.21 -21.32 11.62
C LEU A 332 -0.19 -22.79 11.84
N ALA A 333 -1.38 -23.04 12.38
CA ALA A 333 -1.90 -24.39 12.60
C ALA A 333 -2.20 -25.15 11.30
N LEU A 334 -2.38 -24.45 10.17
CA LEU A 334 -2.45 -25.08 8.84
C LEU A 334 -1.13 -25.72 8.42
N GLN A 335 -0.02 -25.38 9.10
CA GLN A 335 1.33 -25.87 8.85
C GLN A 335 1.75 -25.75 7.37
N PRO A 336 1.67 -24.56 6.74
CA PRO A 336 2.06 -24.41 5.34
C PRO A 336 3.53 -24.73 5.11
N ASP A 337 3.80 -25.44 4.01
CA ASP A 337 5.15 -25.65 3.50
C ASP A 337 5.67 -24.38 2.82
N ARG A 338 4.75 -23.65 2.15
CA ARG A 338 5.00 -22.45 1.34
C ARG A 338 4.06 -21.34 1.75
N VAL A 339 4.55 -20.10 1.73
CA VAL A 339 3.72 -18.91 1.94
C VAL A 339 3.99 -17.89 0.86
N ILE A 340 3.00 -17.68 -0.02
CA ILE A 340 3.04 -16.71 -1.11
C ILE A 340 2.33 -15.44 -0.67
N PHE A 341 2.95 -14.29 -0.88
CA PHE A 341 2.34 -12.98 -0.63
C PHE A 341 2.62 -12.01 -1.78
N ALA A 342 1.90 -10.90 -1.78
CA ALA A 342 1.83 -9.98 -2.92
C ALA A 342 3.11 -9.15 -3.13
N HIS A 343 3.94 -8.99 -2.09
CA HIS A 343 5.03 -8.03 -2.07
C HIS A 343 6.35 -8.62 -1.58
N GLY A 344 7.31 -8.77 -2.50
CA GLY A 344 8.66 -9.22 -2.19
C GLY A 344 8.87 -10.73 -2.28
N LEU A 345 9.89 -11.21 -1.56
CA LEU A 345 10.39 -12.58 -1.65
C LEU A 345 9.53 -13.47 -0.76
N TRP A 346 8.73 -14.32 -1.38
CA TRP A 346 7.85 -15.25 -0.69
C TRP A 346 8.61 -16.44 -0.09
N PHE A 347 7.98 -17.17 0.83
CA PHE A 347 8.62 -18.28 1.53
C PHE A 347 8.42 -19.58 0.76
N GLU A 348 9.48 -20.03 0.08
CA GLU A 348 9.46 -21.26 -0.73
C GLU A 348 9.47 -22.55 0.10
N ARG A 349 10.06 -22.48 1.30
CA ARG A 349 10.22 -23.62 2.20
C ARG A 349 10.06 -23.14 3.63
N ASP A 350 9.85 -24.09 4.54
CA ASP A 350 9.69 -23.85 5.97
C ASP A 350 8.64 -22.77 6.28
N GLY A 351 7.58 -22.73 5.47
CA GLY A 351 6.61 -21.64 5.42
C GLY A 351 5.99 -21.34 6.79
N THR A 352 5.75 -22.35 7.60
CA THR A 352 5.22 -22.19 8.97
C THR A 352 6.19 -21.44 9.89
N ALA A 353 7.47 -21.81 9.87
CA ALA A 353 8.49 -21.17 10.71
C ALA A 353 8.76 -19.73 10.24
N ALA A 354 8.91 -19.54 8.93
CA ALA A 354 9.11 -18.22 8.34
C ALA A 354 7.90 -17.29 8.58
N LEU A 355 6.67 -17.80 8.46
CA LEU A 355 5.47 -17.04 8.75
C LEU A 355 5.36 -16.67 10.22
N ARG A 356 5.66 -17.59 11.14
CA ARG A 356 5.67 -17.30 12.58
C ARG A 356 6.63 -16.14 12.87
N HIS A 357 7.82 -16.17 12.29
CA HIS A 357 8.80 -15.09 12.42
C HIS A 357 8.24 -13.77 11.89
N SER A 358 7.66 -13.73 10.70
CA SER A 358 7.03 -12.52 10.14
C SER A 358 5.80 -12.02 10.91
N LEU A 359 5.14 -12.89 11.69
CA LEU A 359 4.00 -12.54 12.53
C LEU A 359 4.35 -12.29 14.00
N ARG A 360 5.65 -12.30 14.38
CA ARG A 360 6.13 -12.07 15.75
C ARG A 360 5.55 -10.80 16.41
N TRP A 361 5.39 -9.73 15.63
CA TRP A 361 4.80 -8.47 16.11
C TRP A 361 3.34 -8.57 16.57
N LEU A 362 2.65 -9.67 16.23
CA LEU A 362 1.27 -9.97 16.57
C LEU A 362 1.15 -11.13 17.59
N LEU A 363 2.12 -12.04 17.61
CA LEU A 363 2.12 -13.27 18.41
C LEU A 363 2.93 -13.15 19.71
N ASP A 364 3.93 -12.28 19.74
CA ASP A 364 4.71 -11.91 20.93
C ASP A 364 4.10 -10.65 21.55
#